data_AF-A0A0D1AGC1-F1
#
_entry.id   AF-A0A0D1AGC1-F1
#
_cell.length_a   1.000
_cell.length_b   1.000
_cell.length_c   1.000
_cell.angle_alpha   90.00
_cell.angle_beta   90.00
_cell.angle_gamma   90.00
#
_symmetry.space_group_name_H-M   'P 1'
#
loop_
_entity.id
_entity.type
_entity.pdbx_description
1 polymer ?
#
loop_
_entity_poly.entity_id
_entity_poly.type
_entity_poly.pdbx_seq_one_letter_code
_entity_poly.pdbx_strand_id
1 'polypeptide(L)'
;MIKIFKTLVLAGVVIGAIGITSYNIMASDRVENLALEDYKAGQNQSAKYILPKKNQDGLQLSDFSLPIYSMAETKYILSSDGKNISKLLQSTDKKLWFMMNEDEPEGIVVANDVRPIKMGGKNRSKDLMKIYKDIKNNVKSKENIKYFEFEGQGIFVISHNNIDEIYLSIGASKVLDMEAGKKISSKEFMSQMKKYISNLQ
;
A
#
# COMPACT_ATOMS: atom_id res chain seq x y z
N MET A 1 44.66 -21.38 11.26
CA MET A 1 43.93 -20.36 10.46
C MET A 1 42.48 -20.84 10.32
N ILE A 2 41.60 -20.44 11.23
CA ILE A 2 40.20 -20.89 11.27
C ILE A 2 39.35 -19.74 10.72
N LYS A 3 38.77 -19.92 9.53
CA LYS A 3 37.81 -18.97 8.96
C LYS A 3 36.41 -19.37 9.39
N ILE A 4 35.83 -18.53 10.24
CA ILE A 4 34.46 -18.63 10.73
C ILE A 4 33.52 -18.20 9.60
N PHE A 5 32.78 -19.14 9.01
CA PHE A 5 31.67 -18.81 8.11
C PHE A 5 30.50 -18.30 8.96
N LYS A 6 30.28 -16.97 8.95
CA LYS A 6 29.06 -16.37 9.47
C LYS A 6 27.90 -16.76 8.55
N THR A 7 27.04 -17.66 9.04
CA THR A 7 25.77 -17.99 8.41
C THR A 7 24.83 -16.82 8.61
N LEU A 8 24.57 -16.08 7.53
CA LEU A 8 23.56 -15.04 7.48
C LEU A 8 22.19 -15.74 7.44
N VAL A 9 21.49 -15.80 8.57
CA VAL A 9 20.10 -16.28 8.62
C VAL A 9 19.24 -15.25 7.89
N LEU A 10 18.86 -15.57 6.66
CA LEU A 10 17.86 -14.82 5.91
C LEU A 10 16.53 -15.00 6.65
N ALA A 11 16.14 -14.01 7.45
CA ALA A 11 14.82 -13.97 8.06
C ALA A 11 13.78 -13.87 6.94
N GLY A 12 13.13 -15.00 6.64
CA GLY A 12 12.05 -15.09 5.68
C GLY A 12 10.90 -14.18 6.11
N VAL A 13 10.62 -13.14 5.32
CA VAL A 13 9.39 -12.37 5.43
C VAL A 13 8.26 -13.27 4.92
N VAL A 14 7.52 -13.88 5.84
CA VAL A 14 6.28 -14.58 5.50
C VAL A 14 5.25 -13.53 5.10
N ILE A 15 5.16 -13.25 3.79
CA ILE A 15 4.06 -12.47 3.21
C ILE A 15 2.87 -13.43 3.07
N GLY A 16 2.19 -13.69 4.18
CA GLY A 16 0.92 -14.41 4.17
C GLY A 16 -0.19 -13.49 3.67
N ALA A 17 -0.51 -13.54 2.39
CA ALA A 17 -1.80 -13.11 1.90
C ALA A 17 -2.81 -14.23 2.22
N ILE A 18 -3.73 -13.97 3.16
CA ILE A 18 -4.80 -14.91 3.48
C ILE A 18 -5.86 -14.79 2.38
N GLY A 19 -6.15 -15.91 1.71
CA GLY A 19 -7.26 -15.99 0.75
C GLY A 19 -8.60 -15.81 1.46
N ILE A 20 -9.51 -15.05 0.84
CA ILE A 20 -10.82 -14.70 1.40
C ILE A 20 -11.83 -15.80 1.01
N THR A 21 -12.56 -16.36 1.99
CA THR A 21 -13.68 -17.29 1.76
C THR A 21 -15.00 -16.55 1.96
N SER A 22 -15.65 -16.14 0.87
CA SER A 22 -16.88 -15.35 0.91
C SER A 22 -18.08 -16.22 1.32
N TYR A 23 -18.59 -16.09 2.54
CA TYR A 23 -19.90 -16.62 2.91
C TYR A 23 -20.76 -15.53 3.57
N ASN A 24 -21.91 -15.25 2.93
CA ASN A 24 -23.03 -14.38 3.35
C ASN A 24 -22.78 -12.86 3.37
N ILE A 25 -22.92 -12.24 2.19
CA ILE A 25 -23.06 -10.79 2.05
C ILE A 25 -24.52 -10.42 2.38
N MET A 26 -24.79 -9.83 3.55
CA MET A 26 -26.05 -9.11 3.75
C MET A 26 -26.02 -7.82 2.94
N ALA A 27 -27.12 -7.49 2.24
CA ALA A 27 -27.20 -6.41 1.26
C ALA A 27 -26.93 -4.99 1.82
N SER A 28 -26.76 -4.82 3.13
CA SER A 28 -26.42 -3.54 3.79
C SER A 28 -24.98 -3.43 4.27
N ASP A 29 -24.20 -4.51 4.24
CA ASP A 29 -22.84 -4.49 4.77
C ASP A 29 -21.88 -3.92 3.73
N ARG A 30 -21.16 -2.85 4.11
CA ARG A 30 -20.10 -2.26 3.29
C ARG A 30 -19.05 -3.33 2.97
N VAL A 31 -18.68 -3.46 1.70
CA VAL A 31 -17.83 -4.54 1.17
C VAL A 31 -16.49 -4.67 1.91
N GLU A 32 -15.89 -3.55 2.30
CA GLU A 32 -14.67 -3.47 3.07
C GLU A 32 -14.78 -4.02 4.49
N ASN A 33 -15.99 -3.97 5.10
CA ASN A 33 -16.22 -4.54 6.43
C ASN A 33 -16.19 -6.08 6.37
N LEU A 34 -16.61 -6.68 5.26
CA LEU A 34 -16.49 -8.14 5.07
C LEU A 34 -15.01 -8.57 5.16
N ALA A 35 -14.12 -7.82 4.52
CA ALA A 35 -12.69 -8.09 4.58
C ALA A 35 -12.11 -7.91 6.00
N LEU A 36 -12.60 -6.92 6.75
CA LEU A 36 -12.20 -6.73 8.15
C LEU A 36 -12.62 -7.92 9.02
N GLU A 37 -13.87 -8.39 8.88
CA GLU A 37 -14.39 -9.52 9.66
C GLU A 37 -13.68 -10.83 9.29
N ASP A 38 -13.42 -11.08 8.01
CA ASP A 38 -12.62 -12.23 7.57
C ASP A 38 -11.20 -12.18 8.12
N TYR A 39 -10.58 -11.00 8.18
CA TYR A 39 -9.27 -10.81 8.81
C TYR A 39 -9.31 -11.13 10.32
N LYS A 40 -10.31 -10.64 11.05
CA LYS A 40 -10.50 -10.95 12.48
C LYS A 40 -10.71 -12.46 12.70
N ALA A 41 -11.53 -13.10 11.88
CA ALA A 41 -11.80 -14.53 11.94
C ALA A 41 -10.54 -15.37 11.70
N GLY A 42 -9.74 -15.01 10.68
CA GLY A 42 -8.47 -15.67 10.37
C GLY A 42 -7.44 -15.56 11.51
N GLN A 43 -7.36 -14.38 12.15
CA GLN A 43 -6.48 -14.17 13.30
C GLN A 43 -6.92 -14.98 14.54
N ASN A 44 -8.22 -15.21 14.71
CA ASN A 44 -8.74 -16.05 15.80
C ASN A 44 -8.39 -17.53 15.63
N GLN A 45 -8.29 -18.00 14.38
CA GLN A 45 -7.88 -19.37 14.09
C GLN A 45 -6.38 -19.58 14.34
N SER A 46 -5.54 -18.59 14.02
CA SER A 46 -4.09 -18.64 14.27
C SER A 46 -3.73 -18.40 15.75
N ALA A 47 -4.49 -17.55 16.48
CA ALA A 47 -4.30 -17.30 17.90
C ALA A 47 -4.64 -18.49 18.82
N LYS A 48 -5.35 -19.52 18.32
CA LYS A 48 -5.55 -20.78 19.05
C LYS A 48 -4.24 -21.51 19.38
N TYR A 49 -3.14 -21.16 18.72
CA TYR A 49 -1.87 -21.86 18.89
C TYR A 49 -0.76 -21.04 19.56
N ILE A 50 -0.70 -19.70 19.45
CA ILE A 50 0.42 -18.92 19.99
C ILE A 50 -0.02 -17.47 20.32
N LEU A 51 0.11 -17.05 21.59
CA LEU A 51 0.04 -15.69 22.18
C LEU A 51 -1.35 -15.06 22.52
N PRO A 52 -1.40 -14.21 23.58
CA PRO A 52 -2.65 -13.61 24.07
C PRO A 52 -3.24 -12.61 23.09
N LYS A 53 -4.59 -12.58 23.04
CA LYS A 53 -5.39 -11.65 22.26
C LYS A 53 -5.00 -10.20 22.56
N LYS A 54 -4.45 -9.49 21.58
CA LYS A 54 -4.54 -8.02 21.55
C LYS A 54 -6.04 -7.70 21.34
N ASN A 55 -6.57 -6.66 21.96
CA ASN A 55 -8.01 -6.35 21.98
C ASN A 55 -8.58 -6.26 20.53
N GLN A 56 -9.18 -7.36 20.06
CA GLN A 56 -9.65 -7.51 18.67
C GLN A 56 -10.97 -6.79 18.42
N ASP A 57 -11.74 -6.60 19.50
CA ASP A 57 -13.01 -5.87 19.47
C ASP A 57 -12.81 -4.39 19.15
N GLY A 58 -11.59 -3.87 19.33
CA GLY A 58 -11.20 -2.50 18.96
C GLY A 58 -10.66 -2.34 17.53
N LEU A 59 -10.53 -3.43 16.76
CA LEU A 59 -10.04 -3.33 15.38
C LEU A 59 -11.17 -2.87 14.45
N GLN A 60 -11.00 -1.68 13.87
CA GLN A 60 -11.96 -1.04 12.97
C GLN A 60 -11.26 -0.50 11.72
N LEU A 61 -12.03 -0.19 10.67
CA LEU A 61 -11.46 0.52 9.52
C LEU A 61 -11.24 2.00 9.86
N SER A 62 -10.23 2.60 9.23
CA SER A 62 -10.07 4.04 9.22
C SER A 62 -11.34 4.74 8.70
N ASP A 63 -11.64 5.90 9.27
CA ASP A 63 -12.77 6.76 8.85
C ASP A 63 -12.57 7.37 7.44
N PHE A 64 -11.36 7.28 6.91
CA PHE A 64 -11.01 7.66 5.54
C PHE A 64 -10.55 6.45 4.71
N SER A 65 -10.55 6.65 3.39
CA SER A 65 -9.94 5.73 2.42
C SER A 65 -9.05 6.48 1.45
N LEU A 66 -8.15 5.74 0.79
CA LEU A 66 -7.33 6.24 -0.30
C LEU A 66 -7.80 5.62 -1.61
N PRO A 67 -8.20 6.41 -2.62
CA PRO A 67 -8.47 5.88 -3.96
C PRO A 67 -7.16 5.31 -4.53
N ILE A 68 -7.25 4.12 -5.12
CA ILE A 68 -6.10 3.49 -5.78
C ILE A 68 -6.19 3.80 -7.27
N TYR A 69 -5.14 4.41 -7.79
CA TYR A 69 -4.98 4.65 -9.22
C TYR A 69 -4.19 3.53 -9.87
N SER A 70 -4.42 3.30 -11.15
CA SER A 70 -3.54 2.49 -11.99
C SER A 70 -2.63 3.39 -12.83
N MET A 71 -1.41 2.95 -13.04
CA MET A 71 -0.52 3.58 -14.01
C MET A 71 -0.98 3.28 -15.43
N ALA A 72 -0.78 4.23 -16.34
CA ALA A 72 -0.99 4.05 -17.77
C ALA A 72 -0.10 2.93 -18.33
N GLU A 73 -0.44 2.44 -19.53
CA GLU A 73 0.35 1.42 -20.21
C GLU A 73 1.82 1.84 -20.38
N THR A 74 2.72 0.85 -20.37
CA THR A 74 4.16 1.00 -20.51
C THR A 74 4.59 1.94 -21.63
N LYS A 75 3.95 1.87 -22.80
CA LYS A 75 4.29 2.75 -23.94
C LYS A 75 4.13 4.24 -23.60
N TYR A 76 3.09 4.61 -22.85
CA TYR A 76 2.83 5.99 -22.44
C TYR A 76 3.75 6.42 -21.31
N ILE A 77 4.10 5.51 -20.40
CA ILE A 77 5.10 5.76 -19.36
C ILE A 77 6.44 6.10 -20.02
N LEU A 78 6.92 5.25 -20.94
CA LEU A 78 8.22 5.40 -21.60
C LEU A 78 8.28 6.69 -22.43
N SER A 79 7.20 7.08 -23.11
CA SER A 79 7.14 8.28 -23.94
C SER A 79 6.88 9.60 -23.19
N SER A 80 6.55 9.55 -21.89
CA SER A 80 6.23 10.75 -21.09
C SER A 80 7.44 11.66 -20.85
N ASP A 81 7.23 12.98 -20.69
CA ASP A 81 8.29 13.92 -20.27
C ASP A 81 8.65 13.81 -18.76
N GLY A 82 7.89 13.01 -18.02
CA GLY A 82 8.10 12.70 -16.60
C GLY A 82 7.83 13.85 -15.62
N LYS A 83 7.33 15.01 -16.07
CA LYS A 83 7.10 16.17 -15.19
C LYS A 83 5.91 16.02 -14.26
N ASN A 84 4.85 15.36 -14.74
CA ASN A 84 3.60 15.19 -14.01
C ASN A 84 3.10 13.75 -14.14
N ILE A 85 3.52 12.87 -13.24
CA ILE A 85 3.04 11.48 -13.18
C ILE A 85 1.52 11.40 -13.01
N SER A 86 0.90 12.40 -12.39
CA SER A 86 -0.54 12.51 -12.21
C SER A 86 -1.34 12.37 -13.50
N LYS A 87 -0.75 12.75 -14.64
CA LYS A 87 -1.37 12.62 -15.97
C LYS A 87 -1.31 11.18 -16.51
N LEU A 88 -0.48 10.34 -15.92
CA LEU A 88 -0.36 8.91 -16.22
C LEU A 88 -1.17 8.04 -15.25
N LEU A 89 -1.81 8.64 -14.24
CA LEU A 89 -2.66 7.93 -13.30
C LEU A 89 -4.11 7.89 -13.82
N GLN A 90 -4.67 6.69 -13.85
CA GLN A 90 -6.05 6.44 -14.23
C GLN A 90 -6.84 6.03 -12.99
N SER A 91 -8.01 6.64 -12.79
CA SER A 91 -8.90 6.30 -11.68
C SER A 91 -9.34 4.85 -11.77
N THR A 92 -9.49 4.19 -10.63
CA THR A 92 -10.09 2.86 -10.53
C THR A 92 -11.27 2.88 -9.55
N ASP A 93 -12.02 1.78 -9.49
CA ASP A 93 -13.07 1.53 -8.50
C ASP A 93 -12.52 1.08 -7.14
N LYS A 94 -11.19 0.93 -7.00
CA LYS A 94 -10.55 0.36 -5.82
C LYS A 94 -10.19 1.45 -4.81
N LYS A 95 -10.39 1.14 -3.54
CA LYS A 95 -10.05 2.00 -2.41
C LYS A 95 -9.29 1.18 -1.35
N LEU A 96 -8.39 1.86 -0.64
CA LEU A 96 -7.62 1.30 0.46
C LEU A 96 -8.10 1.91 1.78
N TRP A 97 -8.40 1.06 2.76
CA TRP A 97 -8.62 1.42 4.16
C TRP A 97 -7.51 0.84 5.02
N PHE A 98 -7.23 1.48 6.14
CA PHE A 98 -6.36 0.94 7.17
C PHE A 98 -7.20 0.21 8.22
N MET A 99 -6.77 -0.97 8.62
CA MET A 99 -7.31 -1.64 9.82
C MET A 99 -6.58 -1.04 11.02
N MET A 100 -7.32 -0.30 11.84
CA MET A 100 -6.83 0.52 12.95
C MET A 100 -7.22 -0.14 14.27
N ASN A 101 -6.26 -0.25 15.18
CA ASN A 101 -6.52 -0.48 16.59
C ASN A 101 -6.14 0.81 17.31
N GLU A 102 -7.13 1.59 17.73
CA GLU A 102 -6.94 2.99 18.13
C GLU A 102 -6.21 3.78 17.02
N ASP A 103 -5.07 4.40 17.33
CA ASP A 103 -4.27 5.20 16.38
C ASP A 103 -3.21 4.38 15.61
N GLU A 104 -3.12 3.08 15.88
CA GLU A 104 -2.10 2.18 15.36
C GLU A 104 -2.63 1.33 14.19
N PRO A 105 -2.00 1.40 13.00
CA PRO A 105 -2.40 0.55 11.87
C PRO A 105 -1.88 -0.88 12.06
N GLU A 106 -2.78 -1.85 11.96
CA GLU A 106 -2.51 -3.30 12.11
C GLU A 106 -2.62 -4.05 10.77
N GLY A 107 -3.17 -3.40 9.73
CA GLY A 107 -3.15 -3.89 8.36
C GLY A 107 -3.89 -2.96 7.39
N ILE A 108 -4.12 -3.43 6.17
CA ILE A 108 -4.91 -2.74 5.15
C ILE A 108 -6.03 -3.64 4.65
N VAL A 109 -7.08 -3.01 4.15
CA VAL A 109 -8.12 -3.61 3.32
C VAL A 109 -8.14 -2.86 2.00
N VAL A 110 -8.18 -3.60 0.90
CA VAL A 110 -8.48 -3.05 -0.42
C VAL A 110 -9.74 -3.72 -0.92
N ALA A 111 -10.72 -2.90 -1.29
CA ALA A 111 -12.00 -3.34 -1.83
C ALA A 111 -12.44 -2.39 -2.95
N ASN A 112 -13.36 -2.86 -3.77
CA ASN A 112 -14.20 -2.01 -4.61
C ASN A 112 -15.65 -2.11 -4.15
N ASP A 113 -16.59 -1.51 -4.89
CA ASP A 113 -18.01 -1.51 -4.53
C ASP A 113 -18.68 -2.89 -4.71
N VAL A 114 -17.95 -3.89 -5.24
CA VAL A 114 -18.48 -5.24 -5.55
C VAL A 114 -17.94 -6.31 -4.59
N ARG A 115 -16.64 -6.29 -4.27
CA ARG A 115 -15.99 -7.32 -3.46
C ARG A 115 -14.69 -6.85 -2.77
N PRO A 116 -14.29 -7.51 -1.68
CA PRO A 116 -12.92 -7.43 -1.18
C PRO A 116 -11.92 -7.87 -2.27
N ILE A 117 -10.76 -7.22 -2.30
CA ILE A 117 -9.69 -7.54 -3.25
C ILE A 117 -8.49 -8.13 -2.52
N LYS A 118 -8.05 -7.50 -1.42
CA LYS A 118 -6.96 -8.01 -0.58
C LYS A 118 -7.02 -7.41 0.82
N MET A 119 -6.47 -8.12 1.79
CA MET A 119 -6.40 -7.70 3.19
C MET A 119 -5.10 -8.18 3.85
N GLY A 120 -4.74 -7.58 4.99
CA GLY A 120 -3.56 -7.96 5.78
C GLY A 120 -2.42 -6.94 5.68
N GLY A 121 -1.17 -7.39 5.66
CA GLY A 121 -0.02 -6.50 5.44
C GLY A 121 0.28 -5.52 6.59
N LYS A 122 0.42 -6.04 7.82
CA LYS A 122 0.71 -5.24 9.04
C LYS A 122 1.91 -4.30 8.94
N ASN A 123 3.04 -4.75 8.38
CA ASN A 123 4.21 -3.88 8.23
C ASN A 123 3.99 -2.83 7.13
N ARG A 124 3.27 -3.21 6.07
CA ARG A 124 2.91 -2.30 4.97
C ARG A 124 1.96 -1.20 5.47
N SER A 125 0.97 -1.53 6.30
CA SER A 125 0.03 -0.53 6.83
C SER A 125 0.73 0.52 7.68
N LYS A 126 1.69 0.12 8.52
CA LYS A 126 2.53 1.03 9.30
C LYS A 126 3.34 1.98 8.43
N ASP A 127 4.00 1.43 7.42
CA ASP A 127 4.82 2.19 6.48
C ASP A 127 3.98 3.22 5.70
N LEU A 128 2.87 2.78 5.10
CA LEU A 128 1.98 3.66 4.35
C LEU A 128 1.30 4.72 5.23
N MET A 129 0.89 4.35 6.45
CA MET A 129 0.27 5.29 7.39
C MET A 129 1.27 6.36 7.85
N LYS A 130 2.55 5.99 8.06
CA LYS A 130 3.59 6.97 8.39
C LYS A 130 3.73 8.01 7.29
N ILE A 131 3.89 7.56 6.04
CA ILE A 131 3.98 8.46 4.88
C ILE A 131 2.73 9.34 4.79
N TYR A 132 1.54 8.75 4.91
CA TYR A 132 0.29 9.51 4.87
C TYR A 132 0.20 10.58 5.97
N LYS A 133 0.55 10.24 7.22
CA LYS A 133 0.57 11.20 8.34
C LYS A 133 1.55 12.35 8.08
N ASP A 134 2.71 12.05 7.48
CA ASP A 134 3.74 13.05 7.16
C ASP A 134 3.30 14.01 6.05
N ILE A 135 2.52 13.54 5.06
CA ILE A 135 2.13 14.35 3.90
C ILE A 135 0.76 15.03 4.02
N LYS A 136 -0.18 14.47 4.80
CA LYS A 136 -1.59 14.92 4.80
C LYS A 136 -1.80 16.37 5.23
N ASN A 137 -0.87 16.92 6.03
CA ASN A 137 -0.94 18.29 6.52
C ASN A 137 -0.23 19.29 5.57
N ASN A 138 0.49 18.80 4.56
CA ASN A 138 1.25 19.62 3.60
C ASN A 138 0.46 19.90 2.31
N VAL A 139 -0.79 19.45 2.23
CA VAL A 139 -1.64 19.59 1.05
C VAL A 139 -2.86 20.46 1.34
N LYS A 140 -3.30 21.24 0.34
CA LYS A 140 -4.50 22.07 0.43
C LYS A 140 -5.80 21.25 0.52
N SER A 141 -5.80 20.07 -0.09
CA SER A 141 -6.93 19.14 -0.10
C SER A 141 -6.41 17.70 -0.11
N LYS A 142 -7.13 16.79 0.56
CA LYS A 142 -6.84 15.35 0.53
C LYS A 142 -6.91 14.76 -0.88
N GLU A 143 -7.70 15.36 -1.77
CA GLU A 143 -7.81 14.95 -3.18
C GLU A 143 -6.51 15.11 -3.96
N ASN A 144 -5.59 15.96 -3.48
CA ASN A 144 -4.28 16.13 -4.07
C ASN A 144 -3.34 14.97 -3.71
N ILE A 145 -3.71 14.09 -2.77
CA ILE A 145 -2.96 12.90 -2.41
C ILE A 145 -3.52 11.73 -3.21
N LYS A 146 -2.73 11.25 -4.17
CA LYS A 146 -3.04 10.07 -4.96
C LYS A 146 -2.18 8.90 -4.48
N TYR A 147 -2.74 7.70 -4.53
CA TYR A 147 -2.05 6.48 -4.19
C TYR A 147 -2.13 5.52 -5.37
N PHE A 148 -1.03 4.88 -5.73
CA PHE A 148 -1.03 3.78 -6.68
C PHE A 148 -0.06 2.68 -6.23
N GLU A 149 -0.13 1.54 -6.88
CA GLU A 149 0.78 0.42 -6.63
C GLU A 149 1.63 0.13 -7.85
N PHE A 150 2.94 -0.02 -7.64
CA PHE A 150 3.92 -0.43 -8.64
C PHE A 150 4.63 -1.67 -8.14
N GLU A 151 4.62 -2.76 -8.91
CA GLU A 151 5.12 -4.09 -8.48
C GLU A 151 4.54 -4.53 -7.13
N GLY A 152 3.25 -4.22 -6.95
CA GLY A 152 2.54 -4.47 -5.69
C GLY A 152 2.98 -3.59 -4.53
N GLN A 153 3.88 -2.62 -4.69
CA GLN A 153 4.37 -1.72 -3.63
C GLN A 153 3.71 -0.33 -3.71
N GLY A 154 3.45 0.28 -2.55
CA GLY A 154 2.68 1.52 -2.48
C GLY A 154 3.50 2.77 -2.79
N ILE A 155 2.93 3.70 -3.55
CA ILE A 155 3.52 4.98 -3.91
C ILE A 155 2.46 6.07 -3.73
N PHE A 156 2.85 7.16 -3.08
CA PHE A 156 2.03 8.37 -2.96
C PHE A 156 2.51 9.43 -3.94
N VAL A 157 1.56 10.14 -4.53
CA VAL A 157 1.77 11.30 -5.39
C VAL A 157 1.01 12.47 -4.79
N ILE A 158 1.71 13.57 -4.55
CA ILE A 158 1.09 14.85 -4.20
C ILE A 158 1.06 15.73 -5.44
N SER A 159 -0.15 16.02 -5.93
CA SER A 159 -0.36 16.91 -7.07
C SER A 159 -0.35 18.37 -6.63
N HIS A 160 0.63 19.14 -7.13
CA HIS A 160 0.59 20.60 -7.11
C HIS A 160 0.32 21.13 -8.52
N ASN A 161 -0.07 22.40 -8.65
CA ASN A 161 -0.53 22.99 -9.91
C ASN A 161 0.33 22.65 -11.15
N ASN A 162 1.66 22.57 -11.00
CA ASN A 162 2.58 22.37 -12.12
C ASN A 162 3.62 21.24 -11.94
N ILE A 163 3.73 20.65 -10.74
CA ILE A 163 4.77 19.66 -10.40
C ILE A 163 4.19 18.64 -9.41
N ASP A 164 4.44 17.36 -9.67
CA ASP A 164 4.14 16.28 -8.73
C ASP A 164 5.33 15.96 -7.82
N GLU A 165 5.02 15.66 -6.55
CA GLU A 165 5.95 15.13 -5.56
C GLU A 165 5.62 13.67 -5.27
N ILE A 166 6.65 12.83 -5.17
CA ILE A 166 6.52 11.38 -5.03
C ILE A 166 7.08 10.94 -3.69
N TYR A 167 6.39 10.01 -3.04
CA TYR A 167 6.84 9.39 -1.79
C TYR A 167 6.68 7.87 -1.90
N LEU A 168 7.79 7.15 -1.68
CA LEU A 168 7.85 5.70 -1.83
C LEU A 168 7.66 5.01 -0.47
N SER A 169 6.85 3.97 -0.44
CA SER A 169 6.93 2.95 0.61
C SER A 169 8.32 2.32 0.64
N ILE A 170 8.72 1.74 1.77
CA ILE A 170 9.96 0.97 1.91
C ILE A 170 10.04 -0.15 0.85
N GLY A 171 8.90 -0.76 0.52
CA GLY A 171 8.84 -1.77 -0.53
C GLY A 171 9.16 -1.18 -1.91
N ALA A 172 8.52 -0.07 -2.28
CA ALA A 172 8.72 0.59 -3.57
C ALA A 172 10.14 1.14 -3.71
N SER A 173 10.70 1.64 -2.61
CA SER A 173 12.07 2.15 -2.54
C SER A 173 13.09 1.06 -2.89
N LYS A 174 12.88 -0.17 -2.43
CA LYS A 174 13.73 -1.32 -2.77
C LYS A 174 13.60 -1.76 -4.22
N VAL A 175 12.39 -1.71 -4.78
CA VAL A 175 12.14 -2.08 -6.19
C VAL A 175 12.83 -1.09 -7.14
N LEU A 176 12.78 0.20 -6.83
CA LEU A 176 13.28 1.26 -7.69
C LEU A 176 14.69 1.75 -7.36
N ASP A 177 15.32 1.19 -6.32
CA ASP A 177 16.62 1.65 -5.78
C ASP A 177 16.62 3.16 -5.49
N MET A 178 15.63 3.59 -4.71
CA MET A 178 15.40 4.99 -4.32
C MET A 178 15.14 5.10 -2.81
N GLU A 179 15.17 6.32 -2.28
CA GLU A 179 14.93 6.55 -0.86
C GLU A 179 13.43 6.48 -0.48
N ALA A 180 13.12 5.82 0.64
CA ALA A 180 11.75 5.68 1.15
C ALA A 180 11.30 6.90 1.96
N GLY A 181 10.01 7.22 1.91
CA GLY A 181 9.35 8.21 2.76
C GLY A 181 9.80 9.66 2.58
N LYS A 182 10.77 9.93 1.70
CA LYS A 182 11.21 11.29 1.37
C LYS A 182 10.57 11.78 0.08
N LYS A 183 10.48 13.11 -0.02
CA LYS A 183 10.03 13.81 -1.21
C LYS A 183 11.02 13.56 -2.35
N ILE A 184 10.52 12.98 -3.43
CA ILE A 184 11.23 12.74 -4.69
C ILE A 184 10.54 13.56 -5.78
N SER A 185 11.32 14.13 -6.71
CA SER A 185 10.73 14.83 -7.85
C SER A 185 10.11 13.85 -8.85
N SER A 186 8.99 14.21 -9.48
CA SER A 186 8.39 13.38 -10.53
C SER A 186 9.38 12.99 -11.63
N LYS A 187 10.28 13.91 -12.04
CA LYS A 187 11.29 13.61 -13.07
C LYS A 187 12.27 12.52 -12.65
N GLU A 188 12.80 12.61 -11.43
CA GLU A 188 13.73 11.64 -10.88
C GLU A 188 13.09 10.27 -10.75
N PHE A 189 11.89 10.22 -10.15
CA PHE A 189 11.10 9.00 -10.03
C PHE A 189 10.83 8.37 -11.41
N MET A 190 10.35 9.16 -12.37
CA MET A 190 10.03 8.68 -13.71
C MET A 190 11.28 8.17 -14.45
N SER A 191 12.43 8.80 -14.27
CA SER A 191 13.70 8.32 -14.82
C SER A 191 14.03 6.92 -14.30
N GLN A 192 13.90 6.69 -12.99
CA GLN A 192 14.18 5.39 -12.39
C GLN A 192 13.15 4.33 -12.76
N MET A 193 11.86 4.69 -12.75
CA MET A 193 10.80 3.78 -13.18
C MET A 193 10.95 3.37 -14.64
N LYS A 194 11.31 4.28 -15.55
CA LYS A 194 11.61 3.95 -16.94
C LYS A 194 12.81 3.03 -17.07
N LYS A 195 13.89 3.31 -16.35
CA LYS A 195 15.08 2.45 -16.32
C LYS A 195 14.72 1.03 -15.87
N TYR A 196 13.92 0.91 -14.81
CA TYR A 196 13.44 -0.38 -14.31
C TYR A 196 12.64 -1.13 -15.39
N ILE A 197 11.65 -0.46 -16.01
CA ILE A 197 10.81 -1.04 -17.06
C ILE A 197 11.63 -1.49 -18.27
N SER A 198 12.56 -0.65 -18.75
CA SER A 198 13.42 -0.97 -19.90
C SER A 198 14.34 -2.16 -19.64
N ASN A 199 14.70 -2.43 -18.38
CA ASN A 199 15.55 -3.57 -18.01
C ASN A 199 14.78 -4.88 -17.87
N LEU A 200 13.44 -4.85 -17.89
CA LEU A 200 12.59 -6.06 -17.88
C LEU A 200 12.31 -6.61 -19.28
N GLN A 201 12.64 -5.83 -20.33
CA GLN A 201 12.45 -6.18 -21.74
C GLN A 201 13.70 -6.84 -22.31
#